data_AF-A0A7Y2Y992-F1
#
_entry.id   AF-A0A7Y2Y992-F1
#
_cell.length_a   1.000
_cell.length_b   1.000
_cell.length_c   1.000
_cell.angle_alpha   90.00
_cell.angle_beta   90.00
_cell.angle_gamma   90.00
#
_symmetry.space_group_name_H-M   'P 1'
#
loop_
_entity.id
_entity.type
_entity.pdbx_description
1 polymer ?
#
loop_
_entity_poly.entity_id
_entity_poly.type
_entity_poly.pdbx_seq_one_letter_code
_entity_poly.pdbx_strand_id
1 'polypeptide(L)'
;QLFSELVLFVSKFISQVQKNSHVIAQIDCLSGFAVLASEHQYKRPSINDSFSIEIKNGRHPVIERQQPLGESYIANDLFLDRDSQQIIMITGPNMSGKSAILRQTALIVLLAQIGSFVPAENAEIGLVDKIFTRVGASDNISMGESTFMVEMNETASILNNISERSLVLLDEIGRGTSTYDGISIAWAISEYLHEHPARAKTLFATHYHELNEMTQTFERIKNFNVSIKELKDKVLFLRKLVEGGSEHSFGIHVAKMAGMPQQVIKRANKVLKQLEKSHSGEELSDKVKSLQDNEMQLSFFNLDDPLLERIKEEILTTDIDTLTPVEALMKLNEIKRMLRKQKRA
;
A
#
# COMPACT_ATOMS: atom_id res chain seq x y z
N GLN A 1 -38.79 -38.10 -40.95
CA GLN A 1 -37.91 -39.25 -41.21
C GLN A 1 -36.49 -38.80 -41.58
N LEU A 2 -36.27 -38.12 -42.71
CA LEU A 2 -34.94 -37.65 -43.14
C LEU A 2 -34.17 -36.82 -42.09
N PHE A 3 -34.86 -35.94 -41.35
CA PHE A 3 -34.23 -35.16 -40.27
C PHE A 3 -33.69 -36.04 -39.14
N SER A 4 -34.43 -37.08 -38.73
CA SER A 4 -34.00 -38.01 -37.67
C SER A 4 -32.79 -38.84 -38.12
N GLU A 5 -32.76 -39.25 -39.39
CA GLU A 5 -31.61 -39.95 -39.98
C GLU A 5 -30.37 -39.04 -40.01
N LEU A 6 -30.54 -37.75 -40.34
CA LEU A 6 -29.46 -36.76 -40.28
C LEU A 6 -28.93 -36.58 -38.86
N VAL A 7 -29.79 -36.45 -37.85
CA VAL A 7 -29.37 -36.30 -36.45
C VAL A 7 -28.59 -37.52 -35.97
N LEU A 8 -29.04 -38.74 -36.29
CA LEU A 8 -28.33 -39.99 -35.96
C LEU A 8 -27.01 -40.16 -36.74
N PHE A 9 -26.91 -39.58 -37.93
CA PHE A 9 -25.67 -39.54 -38.67
C PHE A 9 -24.66 -38.58 -38.02
N VAL A 10 -25.08 -37.34 -37.74
CA VAL A 10 -24.22 -36.30 -37.13
C VAL A 10 -23.77 -36.70 -35.71
N SER A 11 -24.62 -37.38 -34.94
CA SER A 11 -24.30 -37.78 -33.56
C SER A 11 -23.07 -38.68 -33.48
N LYS A 12 -22.77 -39.48 -34.52
CA LYS A 12 -21.56 -40.29 -34.63
C LYS A 12 -20.27 -39.46 -34.67
N PHE A 13 -20.37 -38.18 -35.01
CA PHE A 13 -19.24 -37.26 -35.15
C PHE A 13 -19.11 -36.26 -34.00
N ILE A 14 -19.92 -36.37 -32.92
CA ILE A 14 -19.89 -35.41 -31.80
C ILE A 14 -18.47 -35.22 -31.25
N SER A 15 -17.73 -36.31 -31.04
CA SER A 15 -16.35 -36.23 -30.52
C SER A 15 -15.42 -35.46 -31.47
N GLN A 16 -15.55 -35.66 -32.78
CA GLN A 16 -14.75 -34.95 -33.77
C GLN A 16 -15.12 -33.46 -33.84
N VAL A 17 -16.42 -33.13 -33.77
CA VAL A 17 -16.90 -31.74 -33.74
C VAL A 17 -16.41 -31.03 -32.48
N GLN A 18 -16.48 -31.67 -31.32
CA GLN A 18 -15.96 -31.12 -30.06
C GLN A 18 -14.45 -30.88 -30.14
N LYS A 19 -13.67 -31.84 -30.67
CA LYS A 19 -12.23 -31.66 -30.87
C LYS A 19 -11.92 -30.49 -31.79
N ASN A 20 -12.61 -30.38 -32.93
CA ASN A 20 -12.45 -29.27 -33.86
C ASN A 20 -12.78 -27.92 -33.20
N SER A 21 -13.85 -27.87 -32.40
CA SER A 21 -14.24 -26.67 -31.65
C SER A 21 -13.14 -26.21 -30.70
N HIS A 22 -12.49 -27.11 -29.95
CA HIS A 22 -11.38 -26.76 -29.06
C HIS A 22 -10.17 -26.22 -29.82
N VAL A 23 -9.82 -26.83 -30.97
CA VAL A 23 -8.71 -26.37 -31.81
C VAL A 23 -9.01 -24.98 -32.38
N ILE A 24 -10.22 -24.75 -32.88
CA ILE A 24 -10.64 -23.43 -33.40
C ILE A 24 -10.61 -22.39 -32.28
N ALA A 25 -11.09 -22.72 -31.08
CA ALA A 25 -11.06 -21.81 -29.93
C ALA A 25 -9.63 -21.42 -29.52
N GLN A 26 -8.68 -22.37 -29.57
CA GLN A 26 -7.26 -22.07 -29.33
C GLN A 26 -6.68 -21.14 -30.39
N ILE A 27 -6.97 -21.39 -31.67
CA ILE A 27 -6.53 -20.53 -32.77
C ILE A 27 -7.10 -19.12 -32.63
N ASP A 28 -8.39 -18.99 -32.30
CA ASP A 28 -9.07 -17.70 -32.11
C ASP A 28 -8.42 -16.89 -30.97
N CYS A 29 -8.20 -17.53 -29.82
CA CYS A 29 -7.54 -16.91 -28.67
C CYS A 29 -6.10 -16.44 -28.99
N LEU A 30 -5.28 -17.32 -29.58
CA LEU A 30 -3.90 -16.99 -29.94
C LEU A 30 -3.83 -15.91 -31.03
N SER A 31 -4.77 -15.92 -31.98
CA SER A 31 -4.89 -14.87 -33.00
C SER A 31 -5.27 -13.53 -32.36
N GLY A 32 -6.17 -13.54 -31.38
CA GLY A 32 -6.52 -12.36 -30.60
C GLY A 32 -5.32 -11.75 -29.88
N PHE A 33 -4.46 -12.58 -29.26
CA PHE A 33 -3.21 -12.11 -28.64
C PHE A 33 -2.24 -11.53 -29.66
N ALA A 34 -2.09 -12.16 -30.83
CA ALA A 34 -1.20 -11.67 -31.88
C ALA A 34 -1.65 -10.32 -32.46
N VAL A 35 -2.96 -10.16 -32.71
CA VAL A 35 -3.55 -8.90 -33.18
C VAL A 35 -3.34 -7.80 -32.15
N LEU A 36 -3.69 -8.06 -30.88
CA LEU A 36 -3.49 -7.11 -29.78
C LEU A 36 -2.02 -6.67 -29.68
N ALA A 37 -1.10 -7.63 -29.79
CA ALA A 37 0.33 -7.35 -29.70
C ALA A 37 0.85 -6.49 -30.86
N SER A 38 0.37 -6.76 -32.07
CA SER A 38 0.72 -5.99 -33.26
C SER A 38 0.18 -4.56 -33.20
N GLU A 39 -1.08 -4.38 -32.80
CA GLU A 39 -1.74 -3.07 -32.76
C GLU A 39 -1.19 -2.18 -31.65
N HIS A 40 -0.88 -2.74 -30.48
CA HIS A 40 -0.49 -1.97 -29.29
C HIS A 40 1.00 -2.08 -28.93
N GLN A 41 1.79 -2.67 -29.83
CA GLN A 41 3.24 -2.83 -29.70
C GLN A 41 3.61 -3.58 -28.41
N TYR A 42 2.89 -4.64 -28.08
CA TYR A 42 3.26 -5.48 -26.94
C TYR A 42 4.48 -6.33 -27.31
N LYS A 43 5.28 -6.66 -26.30
CA LYS A 43 6.51 -7.45 -26.47
C LYS A 43 6.38 -8.80 -25.80
N ARG A 44 7.06 -9.78 -26.37
CA ARG A 44 7.08 -11.14 -25.81
C ARG A 44 7.84 -11.10 -24.49
N PRO A 45 7.23 -11.47 -23.35
CA PRO A 45 7.94 -11.53 -22.08
C PRO A 45 8.88 -12.74 -22.05
N SER A 46 9.93 -12.65 -21.23
CA SER A 46 10.75 -13.79 -20.82
C SER A 46 10.20 -14.31 -19.49
N ILE A 47 9.71 -15.55 -19.48
CA ILE A 47 9.26 -16.22 -18.25
C ILE A 47 10.36 -17.18 -17.82
N ASN A 48 10.74 -17.14 -16.55
CA ASN A 48 11.84 -17.94 -16.02
C ASN A 48 11.58 -18.44 -14.59
N ASP A 49 12.46 -19.30 -14.10
CA ASP A 49 12.36 -19.88 -12.76
C ASP A 49 12.95 -18.98 -11.66
N SER A 50 13.45 -17.79 -12.01
CA SER A 50 13.95 -16.83 -11.01
C SER A 50 12.81 -16.33 -10.12
N PHE A 51 13.17 -15.55 -9.10
CA PHE A 51 12.20 -14.89 -8.23
C PHE A 51 11.98 -13.42 -8.57
N SER A 52 12.68 -12.87 -9.58
CA SER A 52 12.62 -11.44 -9.90
C SER A 52 11.46 -11.10 -10.85
N ILE A 53 11.03 -9.85 -10.80
CA ILE A 53 10.10 -9.23 -11.74
C ILE A 53 10.78 -7.97 -12.23
N GLU A 54 11.16 -7.93 -13.50
CA GLU A 54 11.71 -6.75 -14.16
C GLU A 54 10.81 -6.33 -15.32
N ILE A 55 10.38 -5.08 -15.29
CA ILE A 55 9.53 -4.48 -16.33
C ILE A 55 10.18 -3.16 -16.74
N LYS A 56 10.50 -3.02 -18.03
CA LYS A 56 10.99 -1.76 -18.62
C LYS A 56 9.90 -1.11 -19.44
N ASN A 57 9.66 0.18 -19.20
CA ASN A 57 8.62 0.96 -19.86
C ASN A 57 7.26 0.22 -19.90
N GLY A 58 6.86 -0.34 -18.76
CA GLY A 58 5.56 -0.97 -18.60
C GLY A 58 4.43 0.05 -18.68
N ARG A 59 3.31 -0.35 -19.28
CA ARG A 59 2.09 0.44 -19.45
C ARG A 59 0.88 -0.33 -18.94
N HIS A 60 -0.15 0.39 -18.46
CA HIS A 60 -1.38 -0.24 -18.01
C HIS A 60 -2.28 -0.56 -19.23
N PRO A 61 -2.59 -1.85 -19.51
CA PRO A 61 -3.21 -2.28 -20.78
C PRO A 61 -4.60 -1.70 -21.04
N VAL A 62 -5.34 -1.34 -19.98
CA VAL A 62 -6.66 -0.69 -20.09
C VAL A 62 -6.54 0.84 -20.15
N ILE A 63 -5.82 1.47 -19.20
CA ILE A 63 -5.75 2.93 -19.08
C ILE A 63 -5.02 3.56 -20.27
N GLU A 64 -4.05 2.87 -20.89
CA GLU A 64 -3.36 3.39 -22.07
C GLU A 64 -4.30 3.60 -23.26
N ARG A 65 -5.38 2.82 -23.35
CA ARG A 65 -6.40 2.90 -24.41
C ARG A 65 -7.46 3.96 -24.17
N GLN A 66 -7.54 4.49 -22.95
CA GLN A 66 -8.53 5.48 -22.53
C GLN A 66 -7.96 6.90 -22.46
N GLN A 67 -6.73 7.13 -22.95
CA GLN A 67 -6.14 8.46 -22.95
C GLN A 67 -6.87 9.38 -23.94
N PRO A 68 -7.02 10.68 -23.60
CA PRO A 68 -7.50 11.68 -24.54
C PRO A 68 -6.63 11.73 -25.81
N LEU A 69 -7.23 12.13 -26.93
CA LEU A 69 -6.52 12.34 -28.19
C LEU A 69 -5.37 13.34 -27.99
N GLY A 70 -4.14 12.90 -28.29
CA GLY A 70 -2.93 13.71 -28.14
C GLY A 70 -2.17 13.51 -26.82
N GLU A 71 -2.71 12.75 -25.88
CA GLU A 71 -1.99 12.37 -24.65
C GLU A 71 -1.42 10.95 -24.77
N SER A 72 -0.19 10.76 -24.28
CA SER A 72 0.45 9.45 -24.20
C SER A 72 0.47 8.93 -22.78
N TYR A 73 0.26 7.63 -22.61
CA TYR A 73 0.40 6.99 -21.31
C TYR A 73 1.87 7.00 -20.89
N ILE A 74 2.13 7.35 -19.63
CA ILE A 74 3.49 7.46 -19.11
C ILE A 74 3.94 6.10 -18.60
N ALA A 75 4.90 5.52 -19.32
CA ALA A 75 5.45 4.20 -19.03
C ALA A 75 6.39 4.22 -17.82
N ASN A 76 6.38 3.14 -17.03
CA ASN A 76 7.13 3.02 -15.79
C ASN A 76 8.00 1.77 -15.78
N ASP A 77 9.20 1.93 -15.22
CA ASP A 77 10.09 0.82 -14.93
C ASP A 77 9.75 0.26 -13.55
N LEU A 78 9.91 -1.04 -13.38
CA LEU A 78 9.72 -1.72 -12.11
C LEU A 78 10.73 -2.85 -12.00
N PHE A 79 11.32 -2.98 -10.81
CA PHE A 79 12.16 -4.11 -10.45
C PHE A 79 11.75 -4.61 -9.07
N LEU A 80 11.58 -5.91 -8.90
CA LEU A 80 11.35 -6.55 -7.60
C LEU A 80 12.13 -7.86 -7.57
N ASP A 81 12.83 -8.14 -6.48
CA ASP A 81 13.47 -9.44 -6.23
C ASP A 81 13.28 -9.85 -4.75
N ARG A 82 13.99 -10.89 -4.28
CA ARG A 82 13.91 -11.32 -2.88
C ARG A 82 15.03 -10.77 -2.00
N ASP A 83 16.06 -10.19 -2.61
CA ASP A 83 17.36 -10.00 -1.96
C ASP A 83 17.75 -8.53 -1.84
N SER A 84 17.41 -7.69 -2.82
CA SER A 84 17.82 -6.29 -2.89
C SER A 84 16.65 -5.30 -2.84
N GLN A 85 15.53 -5.62 -3.46
CA GLN A 85 14.34 -4.79 -3.58
C GLN A 85 13.08 -5.66 -3.53
N GLN A 86 12.77 -6.15 -2.32
CA GLN A 86 11.60 -6.97 -2.05
C GLN A 86 10.32 -6.14 -1.95
N ILE A 87 10.40 -5.01 -1.26
CA ILE A 87 9.24 -4.16 -0.97
C ILE A 87 9.53 -2.77 -1.55
N ILE A 88 8.67 -2.32 -2.45
CA ILE A 88 8.67 -0.93 -2.90
C ILE A 88 7.59 -0.17 -2.12
N MET A 89 8.00 0.81 -1.33
CA MET A 89 7.12 1.79 -0.70
C MET A 89 6.85 2.92 -1.70
N ILE A 90 5.62 2.99 -2.21
CA ILE A 90 5.20 4.02 -3.16
C ILE A 90 4.46 5.12 -2.41
N THR A 91 5.10 6.28 -2.31
CA THR A 91 4.50 7.50 -1.75
C THR A 91 4.09 8.48 -2.84
N GLY A 92 3.20 9.40 -2.50
CA GLY A 92 2.73 10.44 -3.40
C GLY A 92 1.27 10.79 -3.15
N PRO A 93 0.81 11.95 -3.62
CA PRO A 93 -0.55 12.38 -3.39
C PRO A 93 -1.58 11.47 -4.05
N ASN A 94 -2.82 11.58 -3.60
CA ASN A 94 -3.93 10.88 -4.21
C ASN A 94 -4.07 11.30 -5.68
N MET A 95 -4.50 10.37 -6.53
CA MET A 95 -4.62 10.57 -7.99
C MET A 95 -3.29 10.71 -8.75
N SER A 96 -2.13 10.54 -8.11
CA SER A 96 -0.82 10.57 -8.79
C SER A 96 -0.57 9.38 -9.71
N GLY A 97 -1.29 8.26 -9.54
CA GLY A 97 -1.12 7.06 -10.35
C GLY A 97 -0.58 5.84 -9.61
N LYS A 98 -0.40 5.89 -8.28
CA LYS A 98 0.06 4.75 -7.45
C LYS A 98 -0.72 3.46 -7.74
N SER A 99 -2.04 3.49 -7.59
CA SER A 99 -2.91 2.33 -7.83
C SER A 99 -2.84 1.83 -9.28
N ALA A 100 -2.59 2.72 -10.25
CA ALA A 100 -2.41 2.33 -11.64
C ALA A 100 -1.11 1.54 -11.84
N ILE A 101 -0.01 1.93 -11.18
CA ILE A 101 1.27 1.21 -11.22
C ILE A 101 1.16 -0.17 -10.55
N LEU A 102 0.47 -0.26 -9.40
CA LEU A 102 0.18 -1.54 -8.73
C LEU A 102 -0.57 -2.49 -9.66
N ARG A 103 -1.73 -2.04 -10.18
CA ARG A 103 -2.57 -2.85 -11.07
C ARG A 103 -1.88 -3.20 -12.38
N GLN A 104 -1.13 -2.27 -12.95
CA GLN A 104 -0.31 -2.50 -14.15
C GLN A 104 0.64 -3.68 -13.94
N THR A 105 1.36 -3.70 -12.83
CA THR A 105 2.32 -4.76 -12.52
C THR A 105 1.65 -6.13 -12.48
N ALA A 106 0.53 -6.25 -11.74
CA ALA A 106 -0.23 -7.49 -11.70
C ALA A 106 -0.77 -7.92 -13.07
N LEU A 107 -1.28 -6.96 -13.87
CA LEU A 107 -1.80 -7.26 -15.20
C LEU A 107 -0.71 -7.73 -16.17
N ILE A 108 0.50 -7.15 -16.10
CA ILE A 108 1.64 -7.58 -16.90
C ILE A 108 2.05 -9.01 -16.54
N VAL A 109 2.16 -9.33 -15.25
CA VAL A 109 2.47 -10.69 -14.78
C VAL A 109 1.39 -11.69 -15.23
N LEU A 110 0.11 -11.33 -15.09
CA LEU A 110 -1.00 -12.17 -15.52
C LEU A 110 -0.96 -12.42 -17.04
N LEU A 111 -0.78 -11.36 -17.85
CA LEU A 111 -0.68 -11.47 -19.31
C LEU A 111 0.50 -12.35 -19.74
N ALA A 112 1.64 -12.24 -19.06
CA ALA A 112 2.79 -13.10 -19.33
C ALA A 112 2.42 -14.57 -19.08
N GLN A 113 1.88 -14.90 -17.90
CA GLN A 113 1.62 -16.30 -17.52
C GLN A 113 0.45 -16.96 -18.27
N ILE A 114 -0.49 -16.19 -18.84
CA ILE A 114 -1.49 -16.74 -19.76
C ILE A 114 -0.94 -16.98 -21.18
N GLY A 115 0.32 -16.62 -21.44
CA GLY A 115 0.99 -16.82 -22.73
C GLY A 115 0.78 -15.69 -23.74
N SER A 116 0.37 -14.50 -23.29
CA SER A 116 0.24 -13.32 -24.16
C SER A 116 1.52 -12.48 -24.20
N PHE A 117 1.59 -11.57 -25.17
CA PHE A 117 2.56 -10.48 -25.16
C PHE A 117 2.12 -9.44 -24.12
N VAL A 118 3.06 -8.64 -23.61
CA VAL A 118 2.81 -7.68 -22.53
C VAL A 118 3.04 -6.23 -22.95
N PRO A 119 2.32 -5.25 -22.35
CA PRO A 119 2.46 -3.82 -22.61
C PRO A 119 3.75 -3.22 -22.02
N ALA A 120 4.91 -3.71 -22.41
CA ALA A 120 6.22 -3.25 -21.95
C ALA A 120 7.22 -3.24 -23.09
N GLU A 121 8.34 -2.52 -22.95
CA GLU A 121 9.45 -2.58 -23.89
C GLU A 121 10.28 -3.85 -23.67
N ASN A 122 10.52 -4.19 -22.40
CA ASN A 122 11.09 -5.47 -22.00
C ASN A 122 10.41 -5.95 -20.71
N ALA A 123 10.23 -7.26 -20.57
CA ALA A 123 9.67 -7.85 -19.35
C ALA A 123 10.30 -9.22 -19.08
N GLU A 124 10.95 -9.35 -17.92
CA GLU A 124 11.50 -10.60 -17.40
C GLU A 124 10.74 -10.95 -16.12
N ILE A 125 9.96 -12.02 -16.17
CA ILE A 125 9.02 -12.38 -15.12
C ILE A 125 9.37 -13.77 -14.59
N GLY A 126 9.93 -13.81 -13.38
CA GLY A 126 9.98 -15.02 -12.58
C GLY A 126 8.58 -15.51 -12.25
N LEU A 127 8.35 -16.83 -12.31
CA LEU A 127 7.03 -17.42 -12.07
C LEU A 127 6.43 -16.95 -10.72
N VAL A 128 5.17 -16.51 -10.80
CA VAL A 128 4.31 -16.05 -9.70
C VAL A 128 3.15 -17.04 -9.54
N ASP A 129 3.00 -17.60 -8.35
CA ASP A 129 1.94 -18.57 -8.04
C ASP A 129 0.65 -17.89 -7.58
N LYS A 130 0.76 -16.76 -6.86
CA LYS A 130 -0.38 -16.00 -6.32
C LYS A 130 -0.16 -14.50 -6.47
N ILE A 131 -1.19 -13.81 -6.93
CA ILE A 131 -1.26 -12.35 -6.91
C ILE A 131 -2.28 -11.96 -5.85
N PHE A 132 -1.79 -11.34 -4.78
CA PHE A 132 -2.62 -10.81 -3.71
C PHE A 132 -2.85 -9.32 -3.93
N THR A 133 -4.09 -8.89 -3.78
CA THR A 133 -4.45 -7.48 -3.93
C THR A 133 -5.31 -7.03 -2.78
N ARG A 134 -4.85 -6.00 -2.09
CA ARG A 134 -5.68 -5.14 -1.27
C ARG A 134 -5.68 -3.76 -1.90
N VAL A 135 -6.57 -3.57 -2.86
CA VAL A 135 -6.79 -2.28 -3.53
C VAL A 135 -8.20 -1.84 -3.17
N GLY A 136 -8.32 -0.68 -2.51
CA GLY A 136 -9.50 -0.23 -1.75
C GLY A 136 -10.87 -0.65 -2.31
N ALA A 137 -11.75 -1.09 -1.41
CA ALA A 137 -13.13 -1.42 -1.71
C ALA A 137 -13.93 -0.17 -2.10
N SER A 138 -14.77 -0.28 -3.13
CA SER A 138 -15.99 0.51 -3.18
C SER A 138 -16.87 0.09 -1.99
N ASP A 139 -17.28 1.06 -1.16
CA ASP A 139 -18.00 0.81 0.08
C ASP A 139 -19.15 -0.19 -0.08
N ASN A 140 -19.01 -1.38 0.50
CA ASN A 140 -20.10 -2.34 0.63
C ASN A 140 -20.85 -2.06 1.93
N ILE A 141 -21.61 -0.96 1.95
CA ILE A 141 -22.45 -0.53 3.07
C ILE A 141 -23.51 -1.59 3.43
N SER A 142 -23.78 -2.52 2.51
CA SER A 142 -24.88 -3.48 2.57
C SER A 142 -24.69 -4.65 3.56
N MET A 143 -23.48 -4.94 4.06
CA MET A 143 -23.23 -6.12 4.92
C MET A 143 -23.03 -5.83 6.42
N GLY A 144 -23.09 -4.56 6.85
CA GLY A 144 -23.01 -4.20 8.28
C GLY A 144 -21.63 -4.42 8.94
N GLU A 145 -20.61 -4.84 8.20
CA GLU A 145 -19.23 -4.91 8.68
C GLU A 145 -18.53 -3.54 8.52
N SER A 146 -17.71 -3.16 9.51
CA SER A 146 -16.86 -1.97 9.40
C SER A 146 -15.90 -2.12 8.22
N THR A 147 -15.76 -1.08 7.39
CA THR A 147 -14.84 -1.06 6.25
C THR A 147 -13.40 -1.38 6.67
N PHE A 148 -13.02 -0.98 7.88
CA PHE A 148 -11.72 -1.30 8.47
C PHE A 148 -11.60 -2.79 8.86
N MET A 149 -12.66 -3.43 9.35
CA MET A 149 -12.61 -4.86 9.69
C MET A 149 -12.45 -5.71 8.42
N VAL A 150 -13.16 -5.37 7.34
CA VAL A 150 -13.01 -6.04 6.04
C VAL A 150 -11.57 -5.90 5.54
N GLU A 151 -11.00 -4.69 5.63
CA GLU A 151 -9.61 -4.41 5.28
C GLU A 151 -8.61 -5.28 6.08
N MET A 152 -8.81 -5.41 7.39
CA MET A 152 -7.95 -6.23 8.24
C MET A 152 -8.11 -7.73 7.93
N ASN A 153 -9.32 -8.21 7.66
CA ASN A 153 -9.55 -9.60 7.27
C ASN A 153 -8.92 -9.93 5.91
N GLU A 154 -9.04 -9.04 4.92
CA GLU A 154 -8.37 -9.17 3.62
C GLU A 154 -6.85 -9.22 3.80
N THR A 155 -6.30 -8.32 4.60
CA THR A 155 -4.87 -8.27 4.90
C THR A 155 -4.40 -9.54 5.62
N ALA A 156 -5.13 -10.00 6.64
CA ALA A 156 -4.83 -11.24 7.34
C ALA A 156 -4.87 -12.46 6.41
N SER A 157 -5.85 -12.52 5.50
CA SER A 157 -5.93 -13.58 4.47
C SER A 157 -4.70 -13.58 3.56
N ILE A 158 -4.23 -12.40 3.15
CA ILE A 158 -2.99 -12.26 2.37
C ILE A 158 -1.82 -12.82 3.18
N LEU A 159 -1.56 -12.28 4.37
CA LEU A 159 -0.40 -12.63 5.19
C LEU A 159 -0.33 -14.13 5.54
N ASN A 160 -1.46 -14.75 5.83
CA ASN A 160 -1.54 -16.18 6.15
C ASN A 160 -1.32 -17.13 4.97
N ASN A 161 -1.38 -16.63 3.72
CA ASN A 161 -1.33 -17.47 2.51
C ASN A 161 -0.13 -17.16 1.60
N ILE A 162 0.81 -16.34 2.05
CA ILE A 162 2.00 -15.94 1.30
C ILE A 162 2.91 -17.15 1.04
N SER A 163 3.45 -17.19 -0.18
CA SER A 163 4.49 -18.12 -0.62
C SER A 163 5.70 -17.35 -1.15
N GLU A 164 6.79 -18.05 -1.43
CA GLU A 164 8.01 -17.45 -2.00
C GLU A 164 7.86 -16.88 -3.41
N ARG A 165 6.80 -17.27 -4.13
CA ARG A 165 6.49 -16.79 -5.48
C ARG A 165 5.34 -15.79 -5.50
N SER A 166 4.83 -15.39 -4.33
CA SER A 166 3.73 -14.45 -4.25
C SER A 166 4.13 -13.03 -4.69
N LEU A 167 3.20 -12.35 -5.36
CA LEU A 167 3.22 -10.91 -5.61
C LEU A 167 2.10 -10.27 -4.78
N VAL A 168 2.45 -9.34 -3.89
CA VAL A 168 1.51 -8.67 -2.98
C VAL A 168 1.37 -7.20 -3.37
N LEU A 169 0.13 -6.74 -3.54
CA LEU A 169 -0.21 -5.35 -3.83
C LEU A 169 -1.05 -4.78 -2.70
N LEU A 170 -0.50 -3.87 -1.91
CA LEU A 170 -1.18 -3.19 -0.80
C LEU A 170 -1.38 -1.71 -1.15
N ASP A 171 -2.60 -1.23 -1.13
CA ASP A 171 -2.95 0.16 -1.44
C ASP A 171 -3.70 0.80 -0.26
N GLU A 172 -3.07 1.79 0.37
CA GLU A 172 -3.62 2.62 1.44
C GLU A 172 -4.13 1.85 2.67
N ILE A 173 -3.38 0.84 3.14
CA ILE A 173 -3.66 0.14 4.40
C ILE A 173 -3.62 1.11 5.59
N GLY A 174 -4.52 0.93 6.55
CA GLY A 174 -4.58 1.68 7.81
C GLY A 174 -5.42 2.95 7.74
N ARG A 175 -5.99 3.28 6.59
CA ARG A 175 -6.70 4.56 6.38
C ARG A 175 -8.04 4.67 7.12
N GLY A 176 -8.65 3.53 7.47
CA GLY A 176 -9.96 3.47 8.16
C GLY A 176 -9.93 3.67 9.68
N THR A 177 -8.75 3.95 10.28
CA THR A 177 -8.57 4.08 11.73
C THR A 177 -7.82 5.37 12.10
N SER A 178 -7.48 5.55 13.39
CA SER A 178 -6.66 6.66 13.86
C SER A 178 -5.32 6.70 13.13
N THR A 179 -4.76 7.89 12.90
CA THR A 179 -3.52 8.04 12.11
C THR A 179 -2.37 7.21 12.69
N TYR A 180 -2.20 7.22 14.01
CA TYR A 180 -1.13 6.47 14.66
C TYR A 180 -1.36 4.95 14.64
N ASP A 181 -2.60 4.49 14.81
CA ASP A 181 -2.90 3.07 14.67
C ASP A 181 -2.65 2.61 13.23
N GLY A 182 -3.08 3.41 12.25
CA GLY A 182 -2.89 3.13 10.83
C GLY A 182 -1.41 3.03 10.44
N ILE A 183 -0.58 3.99 10.88
CA ILE A 183 0.87 3.96 10.68
C ILE A 183 1.46 2.71 11.34
N SER A 184 1.09 2.43 12.59
CA SER A 184 1.64 1.30 13.37
C SER A 184 1.32 -0.04 12.72
N ILE A 185 0.09 -0.22 12.24
CA ILE A 185 -0.34 -1.43 11.53
C ILE A 185 0.40 -1.56 10.19
N ALA A 186 0.47 -0.50 9.40
CA ALA A 186 1.17 -0.52 8.12
C ALA A 186 2.67 -0.84 8.29
N TRP A 187 3.30 -0.28 9.33
CA TRP A 187 4.67 -0.59 9.70
C TRP A 187 4.84 -2.06 10.06
N ALA A 188 4.03 -2.58 10.98
CA ALA A 188 4.09 -3.97 11.43
C ALA A 188 3.85 -4.97 10.28
N ILE A 189 2.94 -4.67 9.35
CA ILE A 189 2.72 -5.49 8.15
C ILE A 189 3.97 -5.49 7.25
N SER A 190 4.57 -4.32 7.05
CA SER A 190 5.75 -4.17 6.20
C SER A 190 6.96 -4.90 6.77
N GLU A 191 7.17 -4.78 8.08
CA GLU A 191 8.18 -5.52 8.84
C GLU A 191 7.92 -7.03 8.77
N TYR A 192 6.69 -7.48 9.04
CA TYR A 192 6.32 -8.88 8.93
C TYR A 192 6.63 -9.44 7.54
N LEU A 193 6.24 -8.74 6.47
CA LEU A 193 6.52 -9.14 5.09
C LEU A 193 8.02 -9.21 4.79
N HIS A 194 8.80 -8.27 5.34
CA HIS A 194 10.25 -8.23 5.17
C HIS A 194 10.93 -9.41 5.87
N GLU A 195 10.56 -9.70 7.12
CA GLU A 195 11.16 -10.76 7.93
C GLU A 195 10.61 -12.16 7.61
N HIS A 196 9.45 -12.26 6.96
CA HIS A 196 8.84 -13.55 6.64
C HIS A 196 9.76 -14.39 5.73
N PRO A 197 9.96 -15.70 6.02
CA PRO A 197 10.86 -16.57 5.24
C PRO A 197 10.54 -16.62 3.74
N ALA A 198 9.27 -16.46 3.38
CA ALA A 198 8.83 -16.42 1.98
C ALA A 198 9.41 -15.22 1.21
N ARG A 199 9.64 -14.07 1.87
CA ARG A 199 10.10 -12.82 1.25
C ARG A 199 9.33 -12.46 -0.01
N ALA A 200 8.00 -12.42 0.09
CA ALA A 200 7.16 -12.14 -1.07
C ALA A 200 7.38 -10.72 -1.61
N LYS A 201 7.39 -10.62 -2.93
CA LYS A 201 7.56 -9.36 -3.65
C LYS A 201 6.35 -8.48 -3.40
N THR A 202 6.55 -7.25 -2.97
CA THR A 202 5.48 -6.38 -2.49
C THR A 202 5.56 -4.98 -3.09
N LEU A 203 4.43 -4.49 -3.60
CA LEU A 203 4.20 -3.07 -3.87
C LEU A 203 3.27 -2.53 -2.80
N PHE A 204 3.76 -1.57 -2.02
CA PHE A 204 3.01 -0.95 -0.93
C PHE A 204 2.80 0.53 -1.25
N ALA A 205 1.62 0.88 -1.74
CA ALA A 205 1.23 2.28 -1.91
C ALA A 205 0.67 2.84 -0.60
N THR A 206 1.27 3.93 -0.11
CA THR A 206 0.89 4.54 1.16
C THR A 206 0.84 6.07 1.08
N HIS A 207 0.11 6.67 2.02
CA HIS A 207 0.07 8.11 2.27
C HIS A 207 0.85 8.52 3.52
N TYR A 208 1.31 7.54 4.31
CA TYR A 208 2.12 7.76 5.49
C TYR A 208 3.58 7.98 5.08
N HIS A 209 4.07 9.19 5.31
CA HIS A 209 5.45 9.57 5.00
C HIS A 209 6.43 8.96 6.00
N GLU A 210 5.95 8.62 7.19
CA GLU A 210 6.67 7.98 8.29
C GLU A 210 7.25 6.61 7.86
N LEU A 211 6.56 5.88 6.97
CA LEU A 211 7.08 4.62 6.43
C LEU A 211 8.32 4.80 5.55
N ASN A 212 8.65 6.01 5.09
CA ASN A 212 9.89 6.23 4.33
C ASN A 212 11.13 5.89 5.16
N GLU A 213 11.07 6.04 6.49
CA GLU A 213 12.17 5.74 7.40
C GLU A 213 12.52 4.25 7.46
N MET A 214 11.59 3.36 7.07
CA MET A 214 11.83 1.92 7.05
C MET A 214 13.02 1.52 6.18
N THR A 215 13.33 2.30 5.15
CA THR A 215 14.51 2.06 4.27
C THR A 215 15.85 2.21 4.98
N GLN A 216 15.89 2.86 6.15
CA GLN A 216 17.10 3.01 6.96
C GLN A 216 17.40 1.73 7.75
N THR A 217 16.37 0.96 8.12
CA THR A 217 16.48 -0.24 8.95
C THR A 217 16.37 -1.53 8.12
N PHE A 218 15.57 -1.52 7.06
CA PHE A 218 15.24 -2.70 6.27
C PHE A 218 15.83 -2.59 4.86
N GLU A 219 16.95 -3.27 4.61
CA GLU A 219 17.73 -3.15 3.37
C GLU A 219 16.93 -3.46 2.09
N ARG A 220 15.96 -4.38 2.16
CA ARG A 220 15.15 -4.81 1.00
C ARG A 220 13.91 -3.93 0.76
N ILE A 221 13.67 -2.94 1.63
CA ILE A 221 12.62 -1.94 1.42
C ILE A 221 13.24 -0.74 0.70
N LYS A 222 12.61 -0.32 -0.40
CA LYS A 222 13.05 0.83 -1.19
C LYS A 222 11.91 1.83 -1.37
N ASN A 223 12.20 3.10 -1.19
CA ASN A 223 11.22 4.17 -1.37
C ASN A 223 11.18 4.61 -2.83
N PHE A 224 9.97 4.76 -3.33
CA PHE A 224 9.68 5.39 -4.61
C PHE A 224 8.56 6.40 -4.42
N ASN A 225 8.57 7.43 -5.26
CA ASN A 225 7.50 8.39 -5.36
C ASN A 225 7.02 8.54 -6.79
N VAL A 226 5.77 8.94 -6.94
CA VAL A 226 5.25 9.33 -8.24
C VAL A 226 5.49 10.81 -8.44
N SER A 227 6.38 11.13 -9.39
CA SER A 227 6.89 12.48 -9.63
C SER A 227 5.80 13.50 -9.98
N ILE A 228 6.04 14.72 -9.52
CA ILE A 228 5.15 15.87 -9.67
C ILE A 228 5.99 17.05 -10.15
N LYS A 229 5.44 17.83 -11.07
CA LYS A 229 6.03 19.09 -11.53
C LYS A 229 5.14 20.26 -11.15
N GLU A 230 5.66 21.16 -10.32
CA GLU A 230 4.98 22.41 -10.01
C GLU A 230 5.31 23.48 -11.07
N LEU A 231 4.27 24.08 -11.63
CA LEU A 231 4.35 25.18 -12.58
C LEU A 231 3.54 26.35 -12.04
N LYS A 232 4.18 27.25 -11.25
CA LYS A 232 3.64 28.48 -10.64
C LYS A 232 2.28 28.33 -9.92
N ASP A 233 1.20 28.10 -10.66
CA ASP A 233 -0.17 27.95 -10.19
C ASP A 233 -0.84 26.61 -10.55
N LYS A 234 -0.14 25.71 -11.25
CA LYS A 234 -0.63 24.38 -11.61
C LYS A 234 0.35 23.30 -11.16
N VAL A 235 -0.18 22.23 -10.59
CA VAL A 235 0.56 21.00 -10.31
C VAL A 235 0.29 20.03 -11.45
N LEU A 236 1.35 19.58 -12.12
CA LEU A 236 1.28 18.60 -13.18
C LEU A 236 1.79 17.26 -12.66
N PHE A 237 0.91 16.27 -12.61
CA PHE A 237 1.28 14.91 -12.25
C PHE A 237 2.02 14.27 -13.42
N LEU A 238 3.32 14.05 -13.26
CA LEU A 238 4.13 13.42 -14.30
C LEU A 238 3.90 11.91 -14.34
N ARG A 239 3.25 11.31 -13.33
CA ARG A 239 2.90 9.87 -13.29
C ARG A 239 4.08 8.92 -13.53
N LYS A 240 5.32 9.41 -13.40
CA LYS A 240 6.56 8.64 -13.53
C LYS A 240 7.03 8.25 -12.13
N LEU A 241 7.25 6.96 -11.94
CA LEU A 241 7.83 6.38 -10.73
C LEU A 241 9.33 6.71 -10.68
N VAL A 242 9.77 7.30 -9.57
CA VAL A 242 11.15 7.74 -9.34
C VAL A 242 11.58 7.28 -7.95
N GLU A 243 12.84 6.89 -7.79
CA GLU A 243 13.41 6.53 -6.49
C GLU A 243 13.37 7.71 -5.49
N GLY A 244 13.19 7.38 -4.22
CA GLY A 244 13.13 8.32 -3.10
C GLY A 244 11.73 8.48 -2.51
N GLY A 245 11.66 8.91 -1.25
CA GLY A 245 10.40 9.25 -0.57
C GLY A 245 9.90 10.64 -0.96
N SER A 246 8.60 10.88 -0.83
CA SER A 246 8.03 12.23 -0.87
C SER A 246 8.18 12.90 0.51
N GLU A 247 8.73 14.12 0.56
CA GLU A 247 8.85 14.90 1.82
C GLU A 247 7.63 15.78 2.13
N HIS A 248 6.71 16.00 1.17
CA HIS A 248 5.63 16.98 1.32
C HIS A 248 4.26 16.42 0.94
N SER A 249 3.26 16.78 1.73
CA SER A 249 1.87 16.44 1.47
C SER A 249 1.22 17.48 0.55
N PHE A 250 0.87 17.09 -0.67
CA PHE A 250 0.29 17.99 -1.68
C PHE A 250 -1.24 18.23 -1.53
N GLY A 251 -1.84 17.80 -0.43
CA GLY A 251 -3.31 17.85 -0.25
C GLY A 251 -3.91 19.25 -0.40
N ILE A 252 -3.26 20.28 0.15
CA ILE A 252 -3.71 21.67 0.04
C ILE A 252 -3.59 22.18 -1.40
N HIS A 253 -2.58 21.74 -2.16
CA HIS A 253 -2.42 22.10 -3.56
C HIS A 253 -3.51 21.47 -4.44
N VAL A 254 -3.87 20.21 -4.18
CA VAL A 254 -4.99 19.54 -4.85
C VAL A 254 -6.31 20.28 -4.54
N ALA A 255 -6.52 20.71 -3.29
CA ALA A 255 -7.68 21.52 -2.93
C ALA A 255 -7.74 22.86 -3.70
N LYS A 256 -6.59 23.54 -3.89
CA LYS A 256 -6.51 24.75 -4.73
C LYS A 256 -6.91 24.46 -6.18
N MET A 257 -6.48 23.33 -6.74
CA MET A 257 -6.85 22.91 -8.11
C MET A 257 -8.33 22.57 -8.24
N ALA A 258 -8.94 22.00 -7.20
CA ALA A 258 -10.37 21.71 -7.15
C ALA A 258 -11.25 22.99 -7.07
N GLY A 259 -10.63 24.18 -7.02
CA GLY A 259 -11.35 25.46 -6.97
C GLY A 259 -11.77 25.87 -5.56
N MET A 260 -11.17 25.30 -4.52
CA MET A 260 -11.49 25.68 -3.13
C MET A 260 -11.24 27.18 -2.88
N PRO A 261 -12.11 27.87 -2.11
CA PRO A 261 -11.97 29.30 -1.86
C PRO A 261 -10.60 29.67 -1.27
N GLN A 262 -10.01 30.75 -1.77
CA GLN A 262 -8.68 31.21 -1.33
C GLN A 262 -8.58 31.46 0.18
N GLN A 263 -9.67 31.85 0.82
CA GLN A 263 -9.72 32.02 2.28
C GLN A 263 -9.51 30.70 3.02
N VAL A 264 -10.11 29.61 2.53
CA VAL A 264 -9.95 28.25 3.07
C VAL A 264 -8.52 27.77 2.86
N ILE A 265 -7.97 27.93 1.65
CA ILE A 265 -6.57 27.56 1.34
C ILE A 265 -5.57 28.31 2.24
N LYS A 266 -5.76 29.63 2.42
CA LYS A 266 -4.91 30.43 3.33
C LYS A 266 -5.01 29.95 4.78
N ARG A 267 -6.21 29.59 5.25
CA ARG A 267 -6.41 29.07 6.61
C ARG A 267 -5.78 27.69 6.78
N ALA A 268 -5.99 26.78 5.82
CA ALA A 268 -5.40 25.44 5.83
C ALA A 268 -3.87 25.49 5.89
N ASN A 269 -3.23 26.34 5.09
CA ASN A 269 -1.77 26.54 5.13
C ASN A 269 -1.27 27.05 6.49
N LYS A 270 -2.01 27.95 7.14
CA LYS A 270 -1.65 28.43 8.48
C LYS A 270 -1.75 27.31 9.53
N VAL A 271 -2.79 26.48 9.45
CA VAL A 271 -2.99 25.35 10.36
C VAL A 271 -1.93 24.29 10.13
N LEU A 272 -1.61 23.94 8.88
CA LEU A 272 -0.56 22.99 8.54
C LEU A 272 0.79 23.41 9.13
N LYS A 273 1.20 24.67 8.94
CA LYS A 273 2.44 25.20 9.54
C LYS A 273 2.46 25.16 11.08
N GLN A 274 1.30 25.24 11.73
CA GLN A 274 1.22 25.09 13.19
C GLN A 274 1.38 23.63 13.59
N LEU A 275 0.74 22.70 12.87
CA LEU A 275 0.86 21.27 13.13
C LEU A 275 2.28 20.76 12.86
N GLU A 276 2.89 21.15 11.74
CA GLU A 276 4.28 20.81 11.41
C GLU A 276 5.25 21.27 12.50
N LYS A 277 5.08 22.50 13.03
CA LYS A 277 5.90 23.01 14.13
C LYS A 277 5.72 22.26 15.45
N SER A 278 4.50 21.79 15.72
CA SER A 278 4.21 20.98 16.90
C SER A 278 4.78 19.56 16.77
N HIS A 279 4.90 19.04 15.55
CA HIS A 279 5.46 17.72 15.25
C HIS A 279 6.98 17.72 15.00
N SER A 280 7.58 18.85 14.61
CA SER A 280 9.02 19.00 14.38
C SER A 280 9.85 19.19 15.66
N GLY A 281 9.29 18.91 16.83
CA GLY A 281 10.00 18.98 18.11
C GLY A 281 10.69 17.66 18.44
N GLU A 282 11.94 17.49 18.00
CA GLU A 282 13.07 16.78 18.64
C GLU A 282 12.92 15.36 19.25
N GLU A 283 11.76 14.70 19.26
CA GLU A 283 11.59 13.41 19.97
C GLU A 283 11.57 12.15 19.09
N LEU A 284 11.43 12.27 17.77
CA LEU A 284 11.31 11.09 16.88
C LEU A 284 12.64 10.67 16.23
N SER A 285 13.51 11.61 15.83
CA SER A 285 14.75 11.26 15.12
C SER A 285 15.87 10.71 16.01
N ASP A 286 15.89 11.09 17.29
CA ASP A 286 16.96 10.72 18.21
C ASP A 286 16.67 9.44 19.00
N LYS A 287 15.39 9.06 19.16
CA LYS A 287 15.00 7.81 19.85
C LYS A 287 15.13 6.55 18.99
N VAL A 288 15.11 6.68 17.66
CA VAL A 288 15.25 5.51 16.76
C VAL A 288 16.71 5.05 16.67
N LYS A 289 17.69 5.96 16.81
CA LYS A 289 19.13 5.62 16.78
C LYS A 289 19.64 4.95 18.06
N SER A 290 18.91 5.03 19.17
CA SER A 290 19.29 4.39 20.45
C SER A 290 18.72 2.97 20.64
N LEU A 291 18.01 2.42 19.66
CA LEU A 291 17.28 1.14 19.78
C LEU A 291 18.08 -0.09 19.31
N GLN A 292 19.33 0.06 18.84
CA GLN A 292 20.05 -1.04 18.20
C GLN A 292 21.01 -1.84 19.09
N ASP A 293 21.20 -1.48 20.36
CA ASP A 293 21.96 -2.30 21.30
C ASP A 293 21.05 -2.77 22.44
N ASN A 294 20.34 -3.87 22.21
CA ASN A 294 20.10 -4.98 23.15
C ASN A 294 18.80 -5.75 22.80
N GLU A 295 18.97 -6.96 22.27
CA GLU A 295 17.98 -8.02 22.41
C GLU A 295 17.83 -8.38 23.91
N MET A 296 16.84 -7.79 24.56
CA MET A 296 16.01 -8.36 25.62
C MET A 296 15.21 -7.22 26.26
N GLN A 297 13.99 -6.99 25.79
CA GLN A 297 12.78 -6.90 26.63
C GLN A 297 11.60 -6.29 25.86
N LEU A 298 10.50 -7.03 25.87
CA LEU A 298 9.12 -6.60 25.64
C LEU A 298 8.67 -5.55 26.69
N SER A 299 9.35 -4.41 26.80
CA SER A 299 9.04 -3.37 27.80
C SER A 299 8.89 -1.97 27.21
N PHE A 300 8.48 -1.85 25.94
CA PHE A 300 8.11 -0.55 25.35
C PHE A 300 6.60 -0.23 25.42
N PHE A 301 5.82 -1.08 26.10
CA PHE A 301 4.41 -0.85 26.46
C PHE A 301 4.18 -0.82 27.98
N ASN A 302 5.14 -0.32 28.76
CA ASN A 302 4.83 0.04 30.15
C ASN A 302 4.44 1.51 30.21
N LEU A 303 3.13 1.73 30.30
CA LEU A 303 2.50 2.97 30.77
C LEU A 303 2.59 3.07 32.32
N ASP A 304 3.63 2.49 32.89
CA ASP A 304 3.83 2.39 34.33
C ASP A 304 5.01 3.29 34.69
N ASP A 305 4.76 4.61 34.70
CA ASP A 305 5.54 5.45 35.61
C ASP A 305 5.13 4.98 37.02
N PRO A 306 6.04 4.38 37.83
CA PRO A 306 5.69 3.87 39.15
C PRO A 306 5.13 4.97 40.07
N LEU A 307 5.37 6.24 39.72
CA LEU A 307 4.76 7.39 40.39
C LEU A 307 3.28 7.58 39.97
N LEU A 308 2.95 7.37 38.70
CA LEU A 308 1.56 7.47 38.21
C LEU A 308 0.70 6.29 38.68
N GLU A 309 1.25 5.07 38.76
CA GLU A 309 0.56 3.94 39.39
C GLU A 309 0.28 4.20 40.87
N ARG A 310 1.27 4.70 41.62
CA ARG A 310 1.08 5.06 43.04
C ARG A 310 0.04 6.15 43.23
N ILE A 311 0.04 7.19 42.39
CA ILE A 311 -0.97 8.25 42.45
C ILE A 311 -2.36 7.69 42.11
N LYS A 312 -2.45 6.80 41.11
CA LYS A 312 -3.70 6.16 40.72
C LYS A 312 -4.26 5.30 41.86
N GLU A 313 -3.42 4.50 42.52
CA GLU A 313 -3.83 3.71 43.70
C GLU A 313 -4.25 4.60 44.88
N GLU A 314 -3.49 5.66 45.19
CA GLU A 314 -3.84 6.60 46.26
C GLU A 314 -5.18 7.30 46.01
N ILE A 315 -5.47 7.69 44.76
CA ILE A 315 -6.76 8.31 44.42
C ILE A 315 -7.90 7.30 44.56
N LEU A 316 -7.73 6.08 44.05
CA LEU A 316 -8.79 5.05 44.07
C LEU A 316 -9.10 4.52 45.48
N THR A 317 -8.11 4.52 46.37
CA THR A 317 -8.28 4.09 47.78
C THR A 317 -8.77 5.20 48.69
N THR A 318 -8.88 6.44 48.19
CA THR A 318 -9.37 7.58 48.98
C THR A 318 -10.90 7.63 48.97
N ASP A 319 -11.50 7.46 50.14
CA ASP A 319 -12.93 7.68 50.34
C ASP A 319 -13.21 9.19 50.51
N ILE A 320 -13.88 9.79 49.52
CA ILE A 320 -14.15 11.23 49.46
C ILE A 320 -15.22 11.63 50.48
N ASP A 321 -16.14 10.73 50.84
CA ASP A 321 -17.30 11.05 51.69
C ASP A 321 -16.92 11.16 53.18
N THR A 322 -15.70 10.73 53.53
CA THR A 322 -15.19 10.73 54.92
C THR A 322 -14.14 11.81 55.20
N LEU A 323 -13.69 12.53 54.17
CA LEU A 323 -12.63 13.54 54.31
C LEU A 323 -13.16 14.89 54.77
N THR A 324 -12.49 15.49 55.75
CA THR A 324 -12.73 16.90 56.06
C THR A 324 -12.14 17.81 54.97
N PRO A 325 -12.69 19.02 54.74
CA PRO A 325 -12.19 19.92 53.69
C PRO A 325 -10.69 20.25 53.79
N VAL A 326 -10.13 20.24 55.01
CA VAL A 326 -8.70 20.50 55.24
C VAL A 326 -7.85 19.30 54.81
N GLU A 327 -8.28 18.07 55.12
CA GLU A 327 -7.57 16.84 54.74
C GLU A 327 -7.58 16.64 53.22
N ALA A 328 -8.69 16.94 52.55
CA ALA A 328 -8.78 16.91 51.09
C ALA A 328 -7.77 17.86 50.43
N LEU A 329 -7.64 19.09 50.96
CA LEU A 329 -6.66 20.07 50.49
C LEU A 329 -5.22 19.63 50.75
N MET A 330 -4.94 18.99 51.89
CA MET A 330 -3.62 18.44 52.20
C MET A 330 -3.24 17.31 51.25
N LYS A 331 -4.15 16.37 50.98
CA LYS A 331 -3.94 15.23 50.07
C LYS A 331 -3.70 15.67 48.63
N LEU A 332 -4.47 16.66 48.15
CA LEU A 332 -4.23 17.29 46.84
C LEU A 332 -2.86 17.97 46.76
N ASN A 333 -2.40 18.60 47.85
CA ASN A 333 -1.09 19.24 47.90
C ASN A 333 0.06 18.23 47.90
N GLU A 334 -0.12 17.04 48.49
CA GLU A 334 0.84 15.93 48.43
C GLU A 334 0.99 15.37 47.02
N ILE A 335 -0.12 15.05 46.35
CA ILE A 335 -0.11 14.60 44.94
C ILE A 335 0.57 15.64 44.05
N LYS A 336 0.27 16.94 44.26
CA LYS A 336 0.92 18.04 43.52
C LYS A 336 2.42 18.15 43.80
N ARG A 337 2.88 17.81 45.01
CA ARG A 337 4.31 17.78 45.35
C ARG A 337 5.03 16.59 44.71
N MET A 338 4.39 15.42 44.66
CA MET A 338 4.93 14.24 43.97
C MET A 338 5.18 14.54 42.50
N LEU A 339 4.21 15.17 41.81
CA LEU A 339 4.32 15.54 40.40
C LEU A 339 5.34 16.68 40.12
N ARG A 340 5.60 17.56 41.10
CA ARG A 340 6.56 18.67 40.94
C ARG A 340 8.03 18.26 41.10
N LYS A 341 8.33 17.19 41.85
CA LYS A 341 9.71 16.72 42.07
C LYS A 341 10.34 16.16 40.79
N GLN A 342 9.54 15.61 39.88
CA GLN A 342 10.02 15.00 38.63
C GLN A 342 10.43 16.04 37.56
N LYS A 343 9.93 17.27 37.61
CA LYS A 343 10.24 18.33 36.62
C LYS A 343 11.63 18.98 36.76
N ARG A 344 12.47 18.50 37.69
CA ARG A 344 13.80 19.07 38.00
C ARG A 344 14.95 18.08 37.91
N ALA A 345 14.72 16.89 37.35
CA ALA A 345 15.75 15.91 37.05
C ALA A 345 15.97 15.84 35.54
#